data_AF-A0A923SPE6-F1
#
_entry.id   AF-A0A923SPE6-F1
#
_cell.length_a   1.000
_cell.length_b   1.000
_cell.length_c   1.000
_cell.angle_alpha   90.00
_cell.angle_beta   90.00
_cell.angle_gamma   90.00
#
_symmetry.space_group_name_H-M   'P 1'
#
loop_
_entity.id
_entity.type
_entity.pdbx_description
1 polymer ?
#
loop_
_entity_poly.entity_id
_entity_poly.type
_entity_poly.pdbx_seq_one_letter_code
_entity_poly.pdbx_strand_id
1 'polypeptide(L)'
;MAYNELFALAFVAPYVASEKKIPPTAVQEMMRRSLYHIKWYFAKTDLNTDKGKAENKKSVVKYAKWYTPEKEAKYPTSFKVDFVGQPYEGACYYRITRCPICIYAEKLGVSELMPLFCELDEVMITLQHGVLHRKQTLANGGEYCDYFITGNRE
;
A
#
# COMPACT_ATOMS: atom_id res chain seq x y z
N MET A 1 -10.25 0.50 1.19
CA MET A 1 -8.86 0.86 1.53
C MET A 1 -8.69 1.30 2.99
N ALA A 2 -9.75 1.66 3.72
CA ALA A 2 -9.69 1.99 5.16
C ALA A 2 -9.04 0.89 6.04
N TYR A 3 -9.22 -0.40 5.70
CA TYR A 3 -8.55 -1.49 6.43
C TYR A 3 -7.02 -1.42 6.36
N ASN A 4 -6.43 -0.92 5.27
CA ASN A 4 -4.98 -0.80 5.14
C ASN A 4 -4.44 0.27 6.10
N GLU A 5 -5.19 1.37 6.24
CA GLU A 5 -4.89 2.43 7.20
C GLU A 5 -4.98 1.92 8.64
N LEU A 6 -6.08 1.24 8.99
CA LEU A 6 -6.25 0.63 10.31
C LEU A 6 -5.13 -0.36 10.63
N PHE A 7 -4.76 -1.20 9.67
CA PHE A 7 -3.69 -2.18 9.83
C PHE A 7 -2.35 -1.50 10.15
N ALA A 8 -1.97 -0.45 9.40
CA ALA A 8 -0.74 0.30 9.68
C ALA A 8 -0.78 0.98 11.06
N LEU A 9 -1.89 1.64 11.39
CA LEU A 9 -2.04 2.35 12.67
C LEU A 9 -1.99 1.41 13.89
N ALA A 10 -2.42 0.15 13.74
CA ALA A 10 -2.30 -0.85 14.79
C ALA A 10 -0.83 -1.14 15.18
N PHE A 11 0.12 -1.03 14.24
CA PHE A 11 1.56 -1.16 14.52
C PHE A 11 2.21 0.15 14.97
N VAL A 12 1.67 1.31 14.54
CA VAL A 12 2.12 2.63 15.01
C VAL A 12 1.77 2.85 16.49
N ALA A 13 0.60 2.40 16.93
CA ALA A 13 0.12 2.62 18.30
C ALA A 13 1.12 2.20 19.40
N PRO A 14 1.67 0.96 19.43
CA PRO A 14 2.66 0.58 20.44
C PRO A 14 3.98 1.35 20.30
N TYR A 15 4.39 1.72 19.09
CA TYR A 15 5.59 2.54 18.87
C TYR A 15 5.44 3.92 19.53
N VAL A 16 4.30 4.59 19.30
CA VAL A 16 3.98 5.89 19.93
C VAL A 16 3.86 5.74 21.45
N ALA A 17 3.12 4.73 21.93
CA ALA A 17 2.93 4.48 23.37
C ALA A 17 4.25 4.19 24.10
N SER A 18 5.24 3.63 23.40
CA SER A 18 6.59 3.42 23.93
C SER A 18 7.46 4.67 23.98
N GLU A 19 6.93 5.85 23.61
CA GLU A 19 7.72 7.07 23.40
C GLU A 19 8.86 6.85 22.39
N LYS A 20 8.57 6.07 21.34
CA LYS A 20 9.54 5.68 20.29
C LYS A 20 10.76 4.89 20.80
N LYS A 21 10.66 4.22 21.95
CA LYS A 21 11.73 3.36 22.49
C LYS A 21 11.90 2.05 21.70
N ILE A 22 10.86 1.61 21.00
CA ILE A 22 10.92 0.45 20.11
C ILE A 22 11.67 0.86 18.82
N PRO A 23 12.70 0.12 18.37
CA PRO A 23 13.33 0.42 17.09
C PRO A 23 12.34 0.37 15.92
N PRO A 24 12.35 1.33 14.97
CA PRO A 24 11.49 1.31 13.78
C PRO A 24 11.50 -0.01 13.01
N THR A 25 12.67 -0.64 12.89
CA THR A 25 12.85 -1.94 12.23
C THR A 25 12.15 -3.09 12.96
N ALA A 26 12.01 -3.01 14.29
CA ALA A 26 11.25 -3.98 15.05
C ALA A 26 9.74 -3.87 14.75
N VAL A 27 9.23 -2.65 14.59
CA VAL A 27 7.83 -2.41 14.18
C VAL A 27 7.57 -2.96 12.77
N GLN A 28 8.50 -2.71 11.84
CA GLN A 28 8.44 -3.27 10.48
C GLN A 28 8.41 -4.81 10.52
N GLU A 29 9.29 -5.43 11.31
CA GLU A 29 9.37 -6.89 11.43
C GLU A 29 8.10 -7.49 12.05
N MET A 30 7.49 -6.82 13.04
CA MET A 30 6.19 -7.22 13.59
C MET A 30 5.11 -7.25 12.50
N MET A 31 5.02 -6.19 11.69
CA MET A 31 4.07 -6.11 10.59
C MET A 31 4.37 -7.16 9.50
N ARG A 32 5.64 -7.37 9.15
CA ARG A 32 6.10 -8.40 8.21
C ARG A 32 5.68 -9.80 8.66
N ARG A 33 5.89 -10.15 9.93
CA ARG A 33 5.49 -11.45 10.48
C ARG A 33 3.99 -11.66 10.41
N SER A 34 3.20 -10.62 10.66
CA SER A 34 1.74 -10.68 10.50
C SER A 34 1.33 -10.97 9.05
N LEU A 35 2.00 -10.37 8.06
CA LEU A 35 1.77 -10.67 6.64
C LEU A 35 2.11 -12.13 6.31
N TYR A 36 3.24 -12.65 6.80
CA TYR A 36 3.61 -14.05 6.60
C TYR A 36 2.68 -15.03 7.32
N HIS A 37 2.13 -14.66 8.47
CA HIS A 37 1.15 -15.48 9.19
C HIS A 37 -0.11 -15.70 8.34
N ILE A 38 -0.52 -14.68 7.57
CA ILE A 38 -1.66 -14.76 6.65
C ILE A 38 -1.26 -15.04 5.19
N LYS A 39 -0.04 -15.53 4.93
CA LYS A 39 0.46 -15.75 3.55
C LYS A 39 -0.45 -16.61 2.68
N TRP A 40 -1.15 -17.57 3.28
CA TRP A 40 -2.10 -18.46 2.60
C TRP A 40 -3.26 -17.69 1.96
N TYR A 41 -3.63 -16.53 2.51
CA TYR A 41 -4.65 -15.65 1.95
C TYR A 41 -4.13 -14.95 0.69
N PHE A 42 -2.91 -14.42 0.74
CA PHE A 42 -2.28 -13.77 -0.41
C PHE A 42 -2.00 -14.75 -1.55
N ALA A 43 -1.58 -15.98 -1.23
CA ALA A 43 -1.33 -17.03 -2.22
C ALA A 43 -2.57 -17.47 -3.02
N LYS A 44 -3.78 -17.01 -2.65
CA LYS A 44 -5.01 -17.24 -3.45
C LYS A 44 -5.03 -16.42 -4.74
N THR A 45 -4.24 -15.35 -4.82
CA THR A 45 -4.08 -14.53 -6.02
C THR A 45 -2.75 -14.91 -6.68
N ASP A 46 -2.78 -15.26 -7.96
CA ASP A 46 -1.56 -15.51 -8.75
C ASP A 46 -1.42 -14.46 -9.85
N LEU A 47 -0.48 -13.53 -9.65
CA LEU A 47 -0.20 -12.43 -10.56
C LEU A 47 0.42 -12.85 -11.89
N ASN A 48 0.80 -14.12 -12.06
CA ASN A 48 1.19 -14.67 -13.37
C ASN A 48 -0.02 -15.01 -14.25
N THR A 49 -1.25 -14.88 -13.74
CA THR A 49 -2.47 -15.19 -14.50
C THR A 49 -3.29 -13.94 -14.75
N ASP A 50 -4.00 -13.89 -15.88
CA ASP A 50 -4.91 -12.78 -16.20
C ASP A 50 -6.01 -12.62 -15.14
N LYS A 51 -6.48 -13.76 -14.60
CA LYS A 51 -7.46 -13.78 -13.51
C LYS A 51 -6.90 -13.11 -12.25
N GLY A 52 -5.69 -13.49 -11.80
CA GLY A 52 -5.09 -12.93 -10.60
C GLY A 52 -4.74 -11.45 -10.76
N LYS A 53 -4.26 -11.02 -11.94
CA LYS A 53 -4.09 -9.60 -12.28
C LYS A 53 -5.41 -8.84 -12.20
N ALA A 54 -6.49 -9.42 -12.73
CA ALA A 54 -7.82 -8.82 -12.66
C ALA A 54 -8.35 -8.74 -11.21
N GLU A 55 -8.11 -9.76 -10.38
CA GLU A 55 -8.50 -9.80 -8.98
C GLU A 55 -7.73 -8.77 -8.15
N ASN A 56 -6.42 -8.63 -8.36
CA ASN A 56 -5.58 -7.63 -7.68
C ASN A 56 -6.07 -6.19 -7.96
N LYS A 57 -6.28 -5.83 -9.24
CA LYS A 57 -6.75 -4.49 -9.61
C LYS A 57 -8.21 -4.20 -9.25
N LYS A 58 -9.02 -5.23 -9.01
CA LYS A 58 -10.47 -5.10 -8.77
C LYS A 58 -10.79 -4.13 -7.62
N SER A 59 -10.06 -4.26 -6.51
CA SER A 59 -10.33 -3.48 -5.30
C SER A 59 -10.02 -2.00 -5.49
N VAL A 60 -8.87 -1.68 -6.11
CA VAL A 60 -8.43 -0.30 -6.35
C VAL A 60 -9.29 0.39 -7.42
N VAL A 61 -9.66 -0.31 -8.50
CA VAL A 61 -10.57 0.23 -9.53
C VAL A 61 -11.96 0.50 -8.95
N LYS A 62 -12.49 -0.42 -8.13
CA LYS A 62 -13.78 -0.21 -7.45
C LYS A 62 -13.71 1.00 -6.50
N TYR A 63 -12.61 1.14 -5.77
CA TYR A 63 -12.39 2.26 -4.87
C TYR A 63 -12.32 3.60 -5.62
N ALA A 64 -11.53 3.69 -6.69
CA ALA A 64 -11.38 4.91 -7.48
C ALA A 64 -12.72 5.37 -8.08
N LYS A 65 -13.54 4.42 -8.58
CA LYS A 65 -14.90 4.72 -9.06
C LYS A 65 -15.84 5.23 -7.97
N TRP A 66 -15.69 4.72 -6.75
CA TRP A 66 -16.51 5.14 -5.60
C TRP A 66 -16.08 6.50 -5.05
N TYR A 67 -14.80 6.85 -5.14
CA TYR A 67 -14.23 8.06 -4.54
C TYR A 67 -14.37 9.29 -5.45
N THR A 68 -15.63 9.73 -5.63
CA THR A 68 -15.99 10.93 -6.42
C THR A 68 -15.55 12.23 -5.74
N PRO A 69 -15.58 13.39 -6.43
CA PRO A 69 -15.27 14.69 -5.81
C PRO A 69 -16.12 15.00 -4.57
N GLU A 70 -17.39 14.59 -4.55
CA GLU A 70 -18.27 14.72 -3.38
C GLU A 70 -17.80 13.87 -2.20
N LYS A 71 -17.33 12.64 -2.46
CA LYS A 71 -16.74 11.77 -1.44
C LYS A 71 -15.40 12.30 -0.98
N GLU A 72 -14.60 12.88 -1.88
CA GLU A 72 -13.35 13.53 -1.54
C GLU A 72 -13.59 14.73 -0.62
N ALA A 73 -14.58 15.57 -0.92
CA ALA A 73 -14.97 16.69 -0.05
C ALA A 73 -15.42 16.20 1.34
N LYS A 74 -16.16 15.08 1.40
CA LYS A 74 -16.60 14.49 2.67
C LYS A 74 -15.48 13.79 3.44
N TYR A 75 -14.51 13.21 2.75
CA TYR A 75 -13.43 12.40 3.33
C TYR A 75 -12.06 12.84 2.77
N PRO A 76 -11.58 14.05 3.08
CA PRO A 76 -10.45 14.69 2.41
C PRO A 76 -9.10 14.01 2.67
N THR A 77 -8.99 13.22 3.75
CA THR A 77 -7.77 12.48 4.10
C THR A 77 -7.72 11.07 3.52
N SER A 78 -8.81 10.57 2.93
CA SER A 78 -8.83 9.22 2.36
C SER A 78 -7.83 9.09 1.19
N PHE A 79 -7.47 7.85 0.89
CA PHE A 79 -6.60 7.55 -0.25
C PHE A 79 -7.11 8.21 -1.53
N LYS A 80 -6.22 8.80 -2.31
CA LYS A 80 -6.53 9.27 -3.67
C LYS A 80 -5.72 8.47 -4.67
N VAL A 81 -6.39 7.98 -5.70
CA VAL A 81 -5.81 7.10 -6.70
C VAL A 81 -6.19 7.59 -8.09
N ASP A 82 -5.25 7.51 -9.02
CA ASP A 82 -5.50 7.68 -10.44
C ASP A 82 -4.74 6.62 -11.27
N PHE A 83 -4.96 6.65 -12.59
CA PHE A 83 -4.39 5.69 -13.55
C PHE A 83 -3.52 6.38 -14.61
N VAL A 84 -3.03 7.59 -14.33
CA VAL A 84 -2.26 8.38 -15.30
C VAL A 84 -0.86 7.79 -15.47
N GLY A 85 -0.41 7.65 -16.73
CA GLY A 85 0.90 7.08 -17.05
C GLY A 85 0.93 5.56 -17.10
N GLN A 86 -0.23 4.92 -17.31
CA GLN A 86 -0.31 3.48 -17.51
C GLN A 86 0.58 3.04 -18.69
N PRO A 87 1.49 2.06 -18.51
CA PRO A 87 2.52 1.75 -19.50
C PRO A 87 1.97 1.08 -20.77
N TYR A 88 0.91 0.27 -20.62
CA TYR A 88 0.21 -0.38 -21.72
C TYR A 88 -1.22 -0.76 -21.29
N GLU A 89 -2.11 -0.97 -22.25
CA GLU A 89 -3.50 -1.33 -21.98
C GLU A 89 -3.58 -2.64 -21.19
N GLY A 90 -4.38 -2.65 -20.12
CA GLY A 90 -4.56 -3.82 -19.26
C GLY A 90 -3.49 -4.02 -18.18
N ALA A 91 -2.38 -3.27 -18.19
CA ALA A 91 -1.37 -3.31 -17.12
C ALA A 91 -1.99 -3.16 -15.72
N CYS A 92 -1.45 -3.90 -14.74
CA CYS A 92 -1.80 -3.69 -13.33
C CYS A 92 -1.03 -2.48 -12.81
N TYR A 93 -1.57 -1.29 -13.08
CA TYR A 93 -0.95 -0.02 -12.76
C TYR A 93 -1.93 0.96 -12.11
N TYR A 94 -1.48 1.66 -11.08
CA TYR A 94 -2.16 2.82 -10.50
C TYR A 94 -1.16 3.68 -9.71
N ARG A 95 -1.53 4.95 -9.50
CA ARG A 95 -0.77 5.87 -8.66
C ARG A 95 -1.55 6.22 -7.42
N ILE A 96 -0.92 6.16 -6.25
CA ILE A 96 -1.50 6.76 -5.03
C ILE A 96 -0.98 8.19 -4.92
N THR A 97 -1.85 9.18 -5.12
CA THR A 97 -1.51 10.62 -5.04
C THR A 97 -1.80 11.23 -3.68
N ARG A 98 -2.53 10.51 -2.82
CA ARG A 98 -2.69 10.85 -1.40
C ARG A 98 -2.77 9.59 -0.57
N CYS A 99 -1.95 9.51 0.47
CA CYS A 99 -1.91 8.39 1.40
C CYS A 99 -2.28 8.87 2.81
N PRO A 100 -3.43 8.45 3.39
CA PRO A 100 -3.79 8.78 4.76
C PRO A 100 -2.71 8.34 5.75
N ILE A 101 -2.05 7.21 5.51
CA ILE A 101 -1.03 6.67 6.42
C ILE A 101 0.15 7.66 6.53
N CYS A 102 0.59 8.25 5.40
CA CYS A 102 1.60 9.31 5.42
C CYS A 102 1.12 10.53 6.23
N ILE A 103 -0.11 10.98 5.99
CA ILE A 103 -0.71 12.12 6.71
C ILE A 103 -0.77 11.88 8.22
N TYR A 104 -1.19 10.68 8.64
CA TYR A 104 -1.24 10.33 10.07
C TYR A 104 0.14 10.16 10.67
N ALA A 105 1.08 9.54 9.95
CA ALA A 105 2.45 9.41 10.42
C ALA A 105 3.08 10.78 10.66
N GLU A 106 2.87 11.74 9.75
CA GLU A 106 3.32 13.13 9.94
C GLU A 106 2.67 13.78 11.16
N LYS A 107 1.35 13.70 11.31
CA LYS A 107 0.61 14.28 12.45
C LYS A 107 1.03 13.69 13.80
N LEU A 108 1.36 12.41 13.84
CA LEU A 108 1.85 11.71 15.03
C LEU A 108 3.35 11.89 15.24
N GLY A 109 4.04 12.56 14.31
CA GLY A 109 5.47 12.77 14.33
C GLY A 109 6.28 11.49 14.14
N VAL A 110 5.76 10.47 13.45
CA VAL A 110 6.37 9.14 13.25
C VAL A 110 6.68 8.82 11.78
N SER A 111 6.92 9.84 10.95
CA SER A 111 7.20 9.70 9.51
C SER A 111 8.36 8.75 9.20
N GLU A 112 9.29 8.54 10.14
CA GLU A 112 10.39 7.58 10.03
C GLU A 112 9.93 6.13 9.79
N LEU A 113 8.69 5.78 10.16
CA LEU A 113 8.13 4.45 9.91
C LEU A 113 7.66 4.25 8.46
N MET A 114 7.38 5.33 7.73
CA MET A 114 6.70 5.24 6.45
C MET A 114 7.48 4.52 5.36
N PRO A 115 8.79 4.78 5.14
CA PRO A 115 9.57 4.03 4.15
C PRO A 115 9.55 2.52 4.45
N LEU A 116 9.70 2.15 5.73
CA LEU A 116 9.68 0.76 6.17
C LEU A 116 8.33 0.07 5.91
N PHE A 117 7.22 0.78 6.11
CA PHE A 117 5.89 0.24 5.81
C PHE A 117 5.64 0.14 4.31
N CYS A 118 6.12 1.10 3.52
CA CYS A 118 6.00 1.06 2.06
C CYS A 118 6.75 -0.13 1.45
N GLU A 119 7.89 -0.54 2.01
CA GLU A 119 8.62 -1.75 1.60
C GLU A 119 7.81 -3.04 1.78
N LEU A 120 6.89 -3.08 2.75
CA LEU A 120 6.07 -4.27 2.99
C LEU A 120 5.03 -4.53 1.90
N ASP A 121 4.78 -3.56 1.01
CA ASP A 121 4.02 -3.80 -0.21
C ASP A 121 4.73 -4.82 -1.11
N GLU A 122 6.06 -4.78 -1.19
CA GLU A 122 6.84 -5.74 -1.98
C GLU A 122 6.67 -7.16 -1.43
N VAL A 123 6.61 -7.30 -0.10
CA VAL A 123 6.32 -8.57 0.56
C VAL A 123 4.92 -9.07 0.17
N MET A 124 3.90 -8.22 0.26
CA MET A 124 2.53 -8.59 -0.12
C MET A 124 2.41 -9.01 -1.59
N ILE A 125 3.09 -8.30 -2.50
CA ILE A 125 3.09 -8.61 -3.93
C ILE A 125 3.88 -9.89 -4.24
N THR A 126 5.02 -10.10 -3.57
CA THR A 126 5.81 -11.33 -3.70
C THR A 126 5.00 -12.55 -3.27
N LEU A 127 4.22 -12.44 -2.19
CA LEU A 127 3.33 -13.51 -1.72
C LEU A 127 2.19 -13.85 -2.72
N GLN A 128 1.96 -13.01 -3.72
CA GLN A 128 1.00 -13.23 -4.83
C GLN A 128 1.71 -13.65 -6.14
N HIS A 129 2.98 -14.05 -6.07
CA HIS A 129 3.84 -14.35 -7.21
C HIS A 129 4.01 -13.17 -8.18
N GLY A 130 4.02 -11.94 -7.65
CA GLY A 130 4.25 -10.74 -8.43
C GLY A 130 5.58 -10.06 -8.16
N VAL A 131 5.86 -9.06 -8.98
CA VAL A 131 6.93 -8.08 -8.82
C VAL A 131 6.31 -6.69 -8.81
N LEU A 132 6.72 -5.88 -7.83
CA LEU A 132 6.31 -4.49 -7.71
C LEU A 132 7.42 -3.58 -8.24
N HIS A 133 7.18 -2.95 -9.39
CA HIS A 133 8.07 -1.97 -9.99
C HIS A 133 7.66 -0.58 -9.49
N ARG A 134 8.55 0.06 -8.72
CA ARG A 134 8.26 1.32 -8.05
C ARG A 134 9.46 2.26 -8.14
N LYS A 135 9.24 3.48 -8.61
CA LYS A 135 10.28 4.51 -8.78
C LYS A 135 10.27 5.54 -7.65
N GLN A 136 9.10 5.81 -7.10
CA GLN A 136 8.92 6.79 -6.03
C GLN A 136 7.77 6.41 -5.09
N THR A 137 7.78 7.04 -3.92
CA THR A 137 6.71 7.00 -2.93
C THR A 137 6.50 8.38 -2.35
N LEU A 138 5.26 8.66 -1.95
CA LEU A 138 4.93 9.84 -1.13
C LEU A 138 5.78 9.88 0.15
N ALA A 139 6.06 8.71 0.75
CA ALA A 139 6.88 8.58 1.96
C ALA A 139 8.33 9.07 1.78
N ASN A 140 8.86 8.98 0.56
CA ASN A 140 10.21 9.43 0.22
C ASN A 140 10.22 10.81 -0.49
N GLY A 141 9.12 11.58 -0.38
CA GLY A 141 9.02 12.91 -0.98
C GLY A 141 8.66 12.93 -2.48
N GLY A 142 8.26 11.80 -3.04
CA GLY A 142 7.73 11.74 -4.41
C GLY A 142 6.35 12.38 -4.53
N GLU A 143 5.93 12.67 -5.77
CA GLU A 143 4.61 13.26 -6.05
C GLU A 143 3.47 12.24 -5.90
N TYR A 144 3.80 10.95 -5.99
CA TYR A 144 2.88 9.83 -5.85
C TYR A 144 3.64 8.55 -5.48
N CYS A 145 2.90 7.52 -5.08
CA CYS A 145 3.43 6.15 -5.03
C CYS A 145 3.14 5.42 -6.34
N ASP A 146 4.19 4.92 -6.98
CA ASP A 146 4.09 4.03 -8.14
C ASP A 146 3.71 2.62 -7.72
N TYR A 147 2.63 2.10 -8.31
CA TYR A 147 2.30 0.69 -8.26
C TYR A 147 2.18 0.17 -9.68
N PHE A 148 3.29 -0.27 -10.26
CA PHE A 148 3.31 -1.09 -11.46
C PHE A 148 3.59 -2.53 -11.05
N ILE A 149 2.65 -3.44 -11.28
CA ILE A 149 2.72 -4.83 -10.80
C ILE A 149 2.70 -5.78 -12.00
N THR A 150 3.66 -6.71 -12.04
CA THR A 150 3.71 -7.82 -13.01
C THR A 150 3.70 -9.15 -12.29
N GLY A 151 3.43 -10.24 -13.01
CA GLY A 151 3.81 -11.58 -12.55
C GLY A 151 5.34 -11.71 -12.47
N ASN A 152 5.81 -12.64 -11.65
CA ASN A 152 7.23 -12.91 -11.50
C ASN A 152 7.82 -13.88 -12.55
N ARG A 153 7.01 -14.27 -13.54
CA ARG A 153 7.40 -15.09 -14.70
C ARG A 153 7.28 -14.37 -16.05
N GLU A 154 6.97 -13.08 -16.01
CA GLU A 154 6.97 -12.17 -17.17
C GLU A 154 8.36 -11.57 -17.39
#